data_AF-A0A2V7CVY7-F1
#
_entry.id   AF-A0A2V7CVY7-F1
#
_cell.length_a   1.000
_cell.length_b   1.000
_cell.length_c   1.000
_cell.angle_alpha   90.00
_cell.angle_beta   90.00
_cell.angle_gamma   90.00
#
_symmetry.space_group_name_H-M   'P 1'
#
loop_
_entity.id
_entity.type
_entity.pdbx_description
1 polymer ?
#
loop_
_entity_poly.entity_id
_entity_poly.type
_entity_poly.pdbx_seq_one_letter_code
_entity_poly.pdbx_strand_id
1 'polypeptide(L)' 'LGSGERFGSKDLTIRGYYRFEGTSDPDDMAIAYAIETKSGVRGILVDAFGVYADPTTGAALKNVPILGKSAA' A
#
# COMPACT_ATOMS: atom_id res chain seq x y z
N LEU A 1 11.27 -0.62 17.61
CA LEU A 1 11.24 -0.54 16.13
C LEU A 1 10.40 0.67 15.75
N GLY A 2 10.99 1.64 15.05
CA GLY A 2 10.33 2.88 14.60
C GLY A 2 11.10 4.12 15.03
N SER A 3 11.72 4.82 14.09
CA SER A 3 12.45 6.10 14.31
C SER A 3 11.52 7.27 14.71
N GLY A 4 10.21 7.05 14.80
CA GLY A 4 9.21 8.11 15.00
C GLY A 4 9.03 9.01 13.77
N GLU A 5 9.69 8.70 12.66
CA GLU A 5 9.59 9.46 11.42
C GLU A 5 8.21 9.29 10.80
N ARG A 6 7.66 10.42 10.36
CA ARG A 6 6.39 10.50 9.63
C ARG A 6 6.71 10.87 8.19
N PHE A 7 6.19 10.09 7.25
CA PHE A 7 6.37 10.33 5.82
C PHE A 7 5.08 10.88 5.23
N GLY A 8 5.18 11.97 4.46
CA GLY A 8 4.06 12.46 3.66
C GLY A 8 3.95 11.68 2.35
N SER A 9 2.84 11.84 1.64
CA SER A 9 2.63 11.19 0.32
C SER A 9 3.72 11.54 -0.70
N LYS A 10 4.28 12.74 -0.62
CA LYS A 10 5.38 13.20 -1.49
C LYS A 10 6.72 12.54 -1.20
N ASP A 11 6.86 11.89 -0.05
CA ASP A 11 8.10 11.23 0.37
C ASP A 11 8.10 9.75 0.03
N LEU A 12 6.96 9.23 -0.42
CA LEU A 12 6.70 7.83 -0.70
C LEU A 12 6.61 7.56 -2.19
N THR A 13 6.87 6.32 -2.57
CA THR A 13 6.65 5.78 -3.91
C THR A 13 6.19 4.34 -3.78
N ILE A 14 5.13 3.96 -4.48
CA ILE A 14 4.71 2.57 -4.59
C ILE A 14 5.56 1.90 -5.68
N ARG A 15 6.34 0.89 -5.30
CA ARG A 15 7.24 0.12 -6.16
C ARG A 15 6.62 -1.17 -6.70
N GLY A 16 5.46 -1.54 -6.19
CA GLY A 16 4.67 -2.67 -6.65
C GLY A 16 3.46 -2.84 -5.75
N TYR A 17 2.47 -3.57 -6.24
CA TYR A 17 1.37 -4.01 -5.41
C TYR A 17 0.96 -5.42 -5.84
N TYR A 18 0.39 -6.16 -4.91
CA TYR A 18 -0.20 -7.46 -5.15
C TYR A 18 -1.57 -7.51 -4.48
N ARG A 19 -2.56 -7.99 -5.24
CA ARG A 19 -3.91 -8.18 -4.73
C ARG A 19 -4.10 -9.66 -4.42
N PHE A 20 -4.37 -9.94 -3.16
CA PHE A 20 -4.82 -11.23 -2.70
C PHE A 20 -6.32 -11.32 -2.95
N GLU A 21 -6.73 -12.26 -3.79
CA GLU A 21 -8.13 -12.59 -4.01
C GLU A 21 -8.35 -14.02 -3.50
N GLY A 22 -9.05 -14.17 -2.37
CA GLY A 22 -9.52 -15.47 -1.91
C GLY A 22 -10.66 -15.93 -2.81
N THR A 23 -10.63 -17.19 -3.26
CA THR A 23 -11.64 -17.75 -4.18
C THR A 23 -13.01 -17.98 -3.51
N SER A 24 -13.19 -17.62 -2.24
CA SER A 24 -14.33 -18.07 -1.43
C SER A 24 -14.92 -17.04 -0.48
N ASP A 25 -14.17 -16.02 -0.04
CA ASP A 25 -14.70 -14.99 0.85
C ASP A 25 -14.21 -13.59 0.43
N PRO A 26 -15.11 -12.63 0.14
CA PRO A 26 -14.72 -11.23 -0.06
C PRO A 26 -14.00 -10.61 1.16
N ASP A 27 -14.15 -11.18 2.36
CA ASP A 27 -13.42 -10.77 3.57
C ASP A 27 -11.92 -11.13 3.50
N ASP A 28 -11.53 -12.08 2.64
CA ASP A 28 -10.13 -12.48 2.44
C ASP A 28 -9.38 -11.61 1.42
N MET A 29 -10.05 -10.61 0.85
CA MET A 29 -9.44 -9.76 -0.18
C MET A 29 -8.59 -8.66 0.44
N ALA A 30 -7.31 -8.62 0.09
CA ALA A 30 -6.38 -7.59 0.55
C ALA A 30 -5.46 -7.12 -0.58
N ILE A 31 -4.95 -5.90 -0.47
CA ILE A 31 -3.87 -5.39 -1.33
C ILE A 31 -2.65 -5.10 -0.47
N ALA A 32 -1.51 -5.68 -0.82
CA ALA A 32 -0.21 -5.29 -0.29
C ALA A 32 0.49 -4.35 -1.27
N TYR A 33 0.94 -3.20 -0.78
CA TYR A 33 1.73 -2.22 -1.50
C TYR A 33 3.17 -2.25 -0.99
N ALA A 34 4.13 -2.45 -1.90
CA ALA A 34 5.54 -2.23 -1.62
C ALA A 34 5.82 -0.73 -1.72
N ILE A 35 6.22 -0.11 -0.62
CA ILE A 35 6.46 1.34 -0.54
C ILE A 35 7.93 1.60 -0.26
N GLU A 36 8.48 2.60 -0.93
CA GLU A 36 9.82 3.10 -0.69
C GLU A 36 9.78 4.61 -0.43
N THR A 37 10.55 5.07 0.56
CA THR A 37 10.75 6.48 0.86
C THR A 37 11.91 7.05 0.02
N LYS A 38 11.97 8.37 -0.13
CA LYS A 38 13.13 9.04 -0.76
C LYS A 38 14.47 8.78 -0.06
N SER A 39 14.46 8.51 1.24
CA SER A 39 15.67 8.15 2.01
C SER A 39 16.08 6.68 1.85
N GLY A 40 15.32 5.89 1.07
CA GLY A 40 15.61 4.48 0.81
C GLY A 40 15.03 3.51 1.83
N VAL A 41 14.30 4.00 2.84
CA VAL A 41 13.53 3.14 3.76
C VAL A 41 12.40 2.46 2.98
N ARG A 42 12.28 1.15 3.13
CA ARG A 42 11.28 0.32 2.45
C ARG A 42 10.33 -0.31 3.44
N GLY A 43 9.08 -0.47 3.03
CA GLY A 43 8.04 -1.09 3.85
C GLY A 43 6.93 -1.68 3.00
N ILE A 44 6.03 -2.39 3.66
CA ILE A 44 4.81 -2.93 3.08
C ILE A 44 3.63 -2.31 3.81
N LEU A 45 2.65 -1.82 3.05
CA LEU A 45 1.35 -1.41 3.54
C LEU A 45 0.33 -2.42 3.05
N VAL A 46 -0.49 -2.94 3.96
CA VAL A 46 -1.58 -3.86 3.62
C VAL A 46 -2.90 -3.15 3.90
N ASP A 47 -3.80 -3.16 2.92
CA ASP A 47 -5.16 -2.65 3.04
C ASP A 47 -6.15 -3.78 2.69
N ALA A 48 -7.32 -3.75 3.29
CA ALA A 48 -8.42 -4.60 2.85
C ALA A 48 -8.95 -4.10 1.50
N PHE A 49 -9.56 -4.98 0.71
CA PHE A 49 -10.12 -4.62 -0.59
C PHE A 49 -11.65 -4.65 -0.57
N GLY A 50 -12.29 -3.77 -1.34
CA GLY A 50 -13.74 -3.70 -1.43
C GLY A 50 -14.38 -2.91 -0.29
N VAL A 51 -15.52 -3.40 0.23
CA VAL A 51 -16.34 -2.67 1.23
C VAL A 51 -15.64 -2.50 2.59
N TYR A 52 -14.59 -3.28 2.84
CA TYR A 52 -13.80 -3.24 4.07
C TYR A 52 -12.53 -2.39 3.94
N ALA A 53 -12.26 -1.84 2.75
CA ALA A 53 -11.10 -0.98 2.54
C ALA A 53 -11.16 0.26 3.45
N ASP A 54 -10.01 0.62 4.05
CA ASP A 54 -9.95 1.80 4.89
C ASP A 54 -9.92 3.07 4.01
N PRO A 55 -10.95 3.95 4.08
CA PRO A 55 -10.97 5.16 3.27
C PRO A 55 -9.80 6.11 3.59
N THR A 56 -9.23 6.03 4.79
CA THR A 56 -8.06 6.84 5.17
C THR A 56 -6.79 6.34 4.49
N THR A 57 -6.64 5.02 4.34
CA THR A 57 -5.54 4.39 3.58
C THR A 57 -5.63 4.77 2.11
N GLY A 58 -6.81 4.66 1.51
CA GLY A 58 -7.05 5.09 0.14
C GLY A 58 -6.74 6.58 -0.08
N ALA A 59 -7.15 7.44 0.86
CA ALA A 59 -6.85 8.88 0.80
C ALA A 59 -5.34 9.18 0.93
N ALA A 60 -4.62 8.44 1.77
CA ALA A 60 -3.18 8.59 1.96
C ALA A 60 -2.41 8.20 0.68
N LEU A 61 -2.80 7.11 0.03
CA LEU A 61 -2.15 6.60 -1.18
C LEU A 61 -2.52 7.38 -2.44
N LYS A 62 -3.64 8.13 -2.45
CA LYS A 62 -4.16 8.86 -3.62
C LYS A 62 -3.12 9.69 -4.37
N ASN A 63 -2.18 10.30 -3.65
CA ASN A 63 -1.16 11.19 -4.20
C ASN A 63 0.24 10.55 -4.24
N VAL A 64 0.36 9.27 -3.89
CA VAL A 64 1.64 8.57 -3.91
C VAL A 64 1.89 8.06 -5.32
N PRO A 65 3.02 8.41 -5.96
CA PRO A 65 3.33 7.93 -7.30
C PRO A 65 3.53 6.42 -7.31
N ILE A 66 2.91 5.74 -8.29
CA ILE A 66 3.09 4.31 -8.56
C ILE A 66 4.11 4.19 -9.68
N LEU A 67 5.30 3.68 -9.37
CA LEU A 67 6.39 3.43 -10.33
C LEU A 67 6.66 1.93 -10.51
N GLY A 68 5.89 1.09 -9.82
CA GLY A 68 5.98 -0.37 -9.87
C GLY A 68 5.14 -1.01 -10.97
N LYS A 69 5.56 -2.20 -11.39
CA LYS A 69 4.70 -3.10 -12.16
C LYS A 69 3.77 -3.86 -11.20
N SER A 70 2.53 -4.10 -11.62
CA SER A 70 1.67 -5.09 -10.97
C SER A 70 2.37 -6.44 -11.08
N ALA A 71 2.54 -7.15 -9.96
CA ALA A 71 2.79 -8.58 -10.03
C ALA A 71 1.47 -9.22 -10.46
N ALA A 72 1.45 -9.84 -11.63
CA ALA A 72 0.33 -10.64 -12.09
C ALA A 72 0.28 -11.96 -11.31
#